data_AF-A0A961GUF7-F1
#
_entry.id   AF-A0A961GUF7-F1
#
_cell.length_a   1.000
_cell.length_b   1.000
_cell.length_c   1.000
_cell.angle_alpha   90.00
_cell.angle_beta   90.00
_cell.angle_gamma   90.00
#
_symmetry.space_group_name_H-M   'P 1'
#
loop_
_entity.id
_entity.type
_entity.pdbx_description
1 polymer ?
#
loop_
_entity_poly.entity_id
_entity_poly.type
_entity_poly.pdbx_seq_one_letter_code
_entity_poly.pdbx_strand_id
1 'polypeptide(L)'
;GEPERLTEARLRPGDTYTVIARPPATRREHKLASRVESLSETEARLARTTRSQRRAARALARAQRRLDRRRPGTRRHRRAAADEERAGRRFDKVMAPSRKLVAVRKELAAAERELKRSRAASLRAARRSRPDATTRVVYR
;
A
#
# COMPACT_ATOMS: atom_id res chain seq x y z
N GLY A 1 16.54 -10.75 8.37
CA GLY A 1 15.68 -11.23 7.27
C GLY A 1 16.26 -12.54 6.81
N GLU A 2 15.44 -13.58 6.69
CA GLU A 2 15.87 -14.87 6.18
C GLU A 2 16.31 -14.75 4.70
N PRO A 3 17.32 -15.52 4.26
CA PRO A 3 17.77 -15.49 2.88
C PRO A 3 16.68 -16.05 1.95
N GLU A 4 16.15 -15.21 1.07
CA GLU A 4 15.20 -15.60 0.03
C GLU A 4 15.94 -16.37 -1.08
N ARG A 5 15.56 -17.64 -1.32
CA ARG A 5 16.14 -18.49 -2.36
C ARG A 5 15.53 -18.10 -3.73
N LEU A 6 16.27 -17.32 -4.52
CA LEU A 6 15.76 -16.68 -5.74
C LEU A 6 15.68 -17.62 -6.97
N THR A 7 16.62 -18.55 -7.13
CA THR A 7 16.64 -19.54 -8.23
C THR A 7 17.53 -20.71 -7.83
N GLU A 8 17.20 -21.92 -8.29
CA GLU A 8 18.03 -23.12 -8.16
C GLU A 8 18.56 -23.51 -9.54
N ALA A 9 19.88 -23.56 -9.71
CA ALA A 9 20.54 -23.98 -10.94
C ALA A 9 21.38 -25.22 -10.64
N ARG A 10 21.21 -26.27 -11.43
CA ARG A 10 22.08 -27.45 -11.39
C ARG A 10 23.27 -27.21 -12.30
N LEU A 11 24.42 -26.90 -11.69
CA LEU A 11 25.67 -26.66 -12.40
C LEU A 11 26.51 -27.95 -12.41
N ARG A 12 27.13 -28.24 -13.55
CA ARG A 12 28.13 -29.31 -13.69
C ARG A 12 29.53 -28.74 -13.42
N PRO A 13 30.50 -29.58 -13.04
CA PRO A 13 31.91 -29.17 -12.98
C PRO A 13 32.36 -28.58 -14.32
N GLY A 14 32.88 -27.34 -14.29
CA GLY A 14 33.26 -26.59 -15.50
C GLY A 14 32.22 -25.57 -15.99
N ASP A 15 30.99 -25.58 -15.47
CA ASP A 15 29.99 -24.58 -15.81
C ASP A 15 30.33 -23.21 -15.19
N THR A 16 30.09 -22.14 -15.96
CA THR A 16 30.15 -20.76 -15.47
C THR A 16 28.74 -20.19 -15.39
N TYR A 17 28.42 -19.55 -14.27
CA TYR A 17 27.15 -18.86 -14.09
C TYR A 17 27.37 -17.36 -13.90
N THR A 18 26.40 -16.55 -14.32
CA THR A 18 26.41 -15.10 -14.10
C THR A 18 25.22 -14.70 -13.25
N VAL A 19 25.49 -14.12 -12.08
CA VAL A 19 24.45 -13.49 -11.26
C VAL A 19 24.34 -12.02 -11.67
N ILE A 20 23.13 -11.59 -12.02
CA ILE A 20 22.85 -10.20 -12.37
C ILE A 20 22.07 -9.58 -11.20
N ALA A 21 22.79 -8.80 -10.40
CA ALA A 21 22.20 -7.97 -9.37
C ALA A 21 21.37 -6.84 -9.98
N ARG A 22 20.52 -6.20 -9.17
CA ARG A 22 19.79 -5.00 -9.60
C ARG A 22 20.82 -3.90 -9.92
N PRO A 23 20.76 -3.25 -11.10
CA PRO A 23 21.65 -2.15 -11.41
C PRO A 23 21.42 -0.97 -10.43
N PRO A 24 22.41 -0.07 -10.27
CA PRO A 24 22.23 1.13 -9.46
C PRO A 24 21.04 1.94 -9.99
N ALA A 25 20.34 2.60 -9.06
CA ALA A 25 19.16 3.37 -9.42
C ALA A 25 19.54 4.57 -10.31
N THR A 26 18.74 4.82 -11.35
CA THR A 26 18.95 5.98 -12.22
C THR A 26 18.47 7.27 -11.54
N ARG A 27 18.92 8.45 -12.03
CA ARG A 27 18.41 9.75 -11.56
C ARG A 27 16.88 9.86 -11.61
N ARG A 28 16.26 9.27 -12.65
CA ARG A 28 14.79 9.20 -12.76
C ARG A 28 14.18 8.33 -11.67
N GLU A 29 14.77 7.18 -11.39
CA GLU A 29 14.30 6.28 -10.33
C GLU A 29 14.45 6.89 -8.95
N HIS A 30 15.52 7.65 -8.69
CA HIS A 30 15.66 8.43 -7.47
C HIS A 30 14.53 9.45 -7.32
N LYS A 31 14.24 10.25 -8.37
CA LYS A 31 13.13 11.20 -8.35
C LYS A 31 11.78 10.53 -8.10
N LEU A 32 11.52 9.39 -8.74
CA LEU A 32 10.29 8.61 -8.53
C LEU A 32 10.21 8.05 -7.12
N ALA A 33 11.31 7.55 -6.56
CA ALA A 33 11.38 7.05 -5.19
C ALA A 33 11.08 8.15 -4.17
N SER A 34 11.72 9.33 -4.30
CA SER A 34 11.42 10.48 -3.43
C SER A 34 9.96 10.93 -3.56
N ARG A 35 9.38 10.89 -4.76
CA ARG A 35 7.95 11.20 -4.96
C ARG A 35 7.05 10.19 -4.25
N VAL A 36 7.34 8.89 -4.34
CA VAL A 36 6.61 7.84 -3.63
C VAL A 36 6.68 8.08 -2.12
N GLU A 37 7.86 8.39 -1.60
CA GLU A 37 8.07 8.68 -0.18
C GLU A 37 7.24 9.88 0.29
N SER A 38 7.33 11.03 -0.39
CA SER A 38 6.55 12.22 -0.02
C SER A 38 5.02 12.00 -0.11
N LEU A 39 4.56 11.24 -1.11
CA LEU A 39 3.15 10.89 -1.24
C LEU A 39 2.70 9.93 -0.13
N SER A 40 3.55 8.97 0.25
CA SER A 40 3.31 8.04 1.36
C SER A 40 3.20 8.78 2.69
N GLU A 41 4.10 9.72 2.98
CA GLU A 41 4.02 10.56 4.19
C GLU A 41 2.74 11.40 4.22
N THR A 42 2.35 11.95 3.05
CA THR A 42 1.12 12.73 2.93
C THR A 42 -0.11 11.86 3.12
N GLU A 43 -0.14 10.66 2.56
CA GLU A 43 -1.20 9.66 2.76
C GLU A 43 -1.32 9.33 4.24
N ALA A 44 -0.21 8.97 4.88
CA ALA A 44 -0.16 8.59 6.29
C ALA A 44 -0.68 9.73 7.18
N ARG A 45 -0.29 10.98 6.91
CA ARG A 45 -0.78 12.16 7.63
C ARG A 45 -2.30 12.35 7.45
N LEU A 46 -2.81 12.20 6.23
CA LEU A 46 -4.24 12.39 5.92
C LEU A 46 -5.11 11.24 6.42
N ALA A 47 -4.55 10.03 6.52
CA ALA A 47 -5.24 8.85 7.03
C ALA A 47 -5.36 8.83 8.56
N ARG A 48 -4.63 9.70 9.28
CA ARG A 48 -4.69 9.75 10.75
C ARG A 48 -6.09 10.05 11.24
N THR A 49 -6.50 9.34 12.29
CA THR A 49 -7.81 9.53 12.90
C THR A 49 -7.94 10.92 13.50
N THR A 50 -8.96 11.65 13.07
CA THR A 50 -9.20 13.02 13.49
C THR A 50 -10.03 13.09 14.79
N ARG A 51 -10.07 14.28 15.42
CA ARG A 51 -10.92 14.50 16.60
C ARG A 51 -12.41 14.35 16.29
N SER A 52 -12.85 14.75 15.09
CA SER A 52 -14.25 14.61 14.65
C SER A 52 -14.65 13.14 14.49
N GLN A 53 -13.79 12.31 13.88
CA GLN A 53 -14.01 10.86 13.77
C GLN A 53 -14.12 10.20 15.15
N ARG A 54 -13.20 10.52 16.07
CA ARG A 54 -13.28 10.02 17.46
C ARG A 54 -14.56 10.46 18.17
N ARG A 55 -15.00 11.70 17.97
CA ARG A 55 -16.26 12.21 18.55
C ARG A 55 -17.48 11.51 17.97
N ALA A 56 -17.52 11.28 16.66
CA ALA A 56 -18.60 10.56 15.99
C ALA A 56 -18.68 9.11 16.48
N ALA A 57 -17.53 8.41 16.59
CA ALA A 57 -17.46 7.05 17.12
C ALA A 57 -18.01 6.96 18.56
N ARG A 58 -17.58 7.89 19.43
CA ARG A 58 -18.08 7.96 20.81
C ARG A 58 -19.57 8.29 20.90
N ALA A 59 -20.08 9.13 20.00
CA ALA A 59 -21.50 9.46 19.94
C ALA A 59 -22.33 8.25 19.54
N LEU A 60 -21.92 7.52 18.49
CA LEU A 60 -22.57 6.28 18.04
C LEU A 60 -22.58 5.23 19.16
N ALA A 61 -21.43 4.95 19.78
CA ALA A 61 -21.33 3.99 20.88
C ALA A 61 -22.17 4.37 22.11
N ARG A 62 -22.46 5.67 22.33
CA ARG A 62 -23.39 6.11 23.38
C ARG A 62 -24.85 5.92 22.98
N ALA A 63 -25.18 6.16 21.71
CA ALA A 63 -26.52 5.96 21.18
C ALA A 63 -26.91 4.47 21.17
N GLN A 64 -26.00 3.60 20.73
CA GLN A 64 -26.16 2.14 20.78
C GLN A 64 -26.40 1.64 22.20
N ARG A 65 -25.52 1.99 23.16
CA ARG A 65 -25.74 1.64 24.58
C ARG A 65 -27.05 2.19 25.15
N ARG A 66 -27.53 3.33 24.66
CA ARG A 66 -28.82 3.88 25.08
C ARG A 66 -29.96 3.06 24.50
N LEU A 67 -29.88 2.65 23.24
CA LEU A 67 -30.85 1.78 22.58
C LEU A 67 -30.97 0.43 23.30
N ASP A 68 -29.84 -0.24 23.55
CA ASP A 68 -29.77 -1.57 24.18
C ASP A 68 -30.44 -1.61 25.57
N ARG A 69 -30.35 -0.50 26.32
CA ARG A 69 -30.96 -0.38 27.65
C ARG A 69 -32.46 -0.13 27.62
N ARG A 70 -33.06 0.23 26.48
CA ARG A 70 -34.49 0.52 26.41
C ARG A 70 -35.26 -0.73 26.02
N ARG A 71 -36.38 -0.95 26.71
CA ARG A 71 -37.31 -2.04 26.37
C ARG A 71 -37.87 -1.85 24.95
N PRO A 72 -37.73 -2.85 24.05
CA PRO A 72 -38.30 -2.83 22.71
C PRO A 72 -39.81 -2.57 22.71
N GLY A 73 -40.32 -2.01 21.60
CA GLY A 73 -41.74 -1.64 21.44
C GLY A 73 -42.17 -0.34 22.15
N THR A 74 -41.38 0.18 23.08
CA THR A 74 -41.72 1.43 23.80
C THR A 74 -41.45 2.68 22.96
N ARG A 75 -42.14 3.80 23.27
CA ARG A 75 -41.86 5.12 22.66
C ARG A 75 -40.42 5.58 22.91
N ARG A 76 -39.87 5.27 24.09
CA ARG A 76 -38.48 5.59 24.46
C ARG A 76 -37.47 4.79 23.63
N HIS A 77 -37.74 3.51 23.35
CA HIS A 77 -36.92 2.70 22.45
C HIS A 77 -36.96 3.23 21.02
N ARG A 78 -38.16 3.55 20.48
CA ARG A 78 -38.28 4.15 19.14
C ARG A 78 -37.46 5.44 18.98
N ARG A 79 -37.47 6.31 20.00
CA ARG A 79 -36.61 7.52 20.03
C ARG A 79 -35.13 7.17 20.05
N ALA A 80 -34.72 6.23 20.89
CA ALA A 80 -33.31 5.80 20.96
C ALA A 80 -32.82 5.18 19.65
N ALA A 81 -33.67 4.44 18.94
CA ALA A 81 -33.35 3.86 17.63
C ALA A 81 -33.14 4.97 16.59
N ALA A 82 -34.00 5.98 16.54
CA ALA A 82 -33.83 7.12 15.65
C ALA A 82 -32.57 7.96 15.97
N ASP A 83 -32.18 8.04 17.24
CA ASP A 83 -30.93 8.69 17.66
C ASP A 83 -29.69 7.89 17.23
N GLU A 84 -29.74 6.56 17.37
CA GLU A 84 -28.70 5.63 16.93
C GLU A 84 -28.50 5.73 15.42
N GLU A 85 -29.58 5.67 14.65
CA GLU A 85 -29.53 5.77 13.19
C GLU A 85 -28.92 7.10 12.73
N ARG A 86 -29.31 8.22 13.35
CA ARG A 86 -28.72 9.54 13.07
C ARG A 86 -27.23 9.58 13.40
N ALA A 87 -26.84 8.99 14.53
CA ALA A 87 -25.44 8.90 14.92
C ALA A 87 -24.64 8.03 13.94
N GLY A 88 -25.23 6.93 13.45
CA GLY A 88 -24.66 6.03 12.44
C GLY A 88 -24.41 6.75 11.13
N ARG A 89 -25.44 7.39 10.55
CA ARG A 89 -25.30 8.18 9.32
C ARG A 89 -24.21 9.26 9.43
N ARG A 90 -24.10 9.91 10.60
CA ARG A 90 -23.04 10.90 10.85
C ARG A 90 -21.66 10.25 10.96
N PHE A 91 -21.56 9.10 11.60
CA PHE A 91 -20.31 8.33 11.69
C PHE A 91 -19.82 7.95 10.29
N ASP A 92 -20.67 7.36 9.46
CA ASP A 92 -20.33 6.95 8.10
C ASP A 92 -19.83 8.12 7.26
N LYS A 93 -20.55 9.24 7.31
CA LYS A 93 -20.17 10.48 6.60
C LYS A 93 -18.78 10.98 6.99
N VAL A 94 -18.42 10.88 8.26
CA VAL A 94 -17.15 11.41 8.80
C VAL A 94 -16.00 10.40 8.66
N MET A 95 -16.32 9.11 8.60
CA MET A 95 -15.34 8.06 8.33
C MET A 95 -15.01 7.91 6.84
N ALA A 96 -15.86 8.40 5.95
CA ALA A 96 -15.58 8.43 4.52
C ALA A 96 -14.25 9.16 4.23
N PRO A 97 -13.38 8.58 3.38
CA PRO A 97 -12.09 9.19 3.06
C PRO A 97 -12.32 10.52 2.34
N SER A 98 -11.51 11.53 2.69
CA SER A 98 -11.58 12.82 2.01
C SER A 98 -11.21 12.68 0.53
N ARG A 99 -11.78 13.55 -0.33
CA ARG A 99 -11.41 13.60 -1.76
C ARG A 99 -9.90 13.74 -1.96
N LYS A 100 -9.24 14.51 -1.08
CA LYS A 100 -7.79 14.69 -1.08
C LYS A 100 -7.04 13.38 -0.78
N LEU A 101 -7.47 12.62 0.23
CA LEU A 101 -6.87 11.33 0.53
C LEU A 101 -7.03 10.34 -0.64
N VAL A 102 -8.21 10.31 -1.26
CA VAL A 102 -8.46 9.48 -2.45
C VAL A 102 -7.53 9.88 -3.62
N ALA A 103 -7.34 11.17 -3.87
CA ALA A 103 -6.45 11.66 -4.91
C ALA A 103 -4.98 11.27 -4.64
N VAL A 104 -4.50 11.49 -3.41
CA VAL A 104 -3.13 11.13 -3.01
C VAL A 104 -2.88 9.62 -3.17
N ARG A 105 -3.84 8.77 -2.79
CA ARG A 105 -3.73 7.31 -2.98
C ARG A 105 -3.63 6.92 -4.46
N LYS A 106 -4.41 7.57 -5.33
CA LYS A 106 -4.34 7.33 -6.79
C LYS A 106 -2.97 7.73 -7.34
N GLU A 107 -2.46 8.89 -6.93
CA GLU A 107 -1.13 9.37 -7.35
C GLU A 107 -0.01 8.47 -6.84
N LEU A 108 -0.07 8.05 -5.58
CA LEU A 108 0.90 7.13 -4.97
C LEU A 108 0.95 5.82 -5.77
N ALA A 109 -0.20 5.20 -6.02
CA ALA A 109 -0.28 3.97 -6.81
C ALA A 109 0.20 4.15 -8.26
N ALA A 110 0.05 5.33 -8.85
CA ALA A 110 0.60 5.63 -10.17
C ALA A 110 2.14 5.74 -10.13
N ALA A 111 2.68 6.47 -9.15
CA ALA A 111 4.12 6.66 -8.98
C ALA A 111 4.85 5.35 -8.67
N GLU A 112 4.28 4.51 -7.80
CA GLU A 112 4.82 3.18 -7.49
C GLU A 112 4.87 2.26 -8.72
N ARG A 113 3.80 2.25 -9.53
CA ARG A 113 3.76 1.51 -10.79
C ARG A 113 4.80 2.01 -11.78
N GLU A 114 5.00 3.33 -11.86
CA GLU A 114 6.02 3.91 -12.71
C GLU A 114 7.44 3.54 -12.25
N LEU A 115 7.72 3.64 -10.94
CA LEU A 115 9.01 3.24 -10.37
C LEU A 115 9.30 1.75 -10.62
N LYS A 116 8.31 0.88 -10.41
CA LYS A 116 8.43 -0.56 -10.66
C LYS A 116 8.73 -0.84 -12.14
N ARG A 117 8.04 -0.15 -13.07
CA ARG A 117 8.28 -0.28 -14.51
C ARG A 117 9.67 0.19 -14.91
N SER A 118 10.13 1.33 -14.37
CA SER A 118 11.48 1.84 -14.62
C SER A 118 12.53 0.84 -14.17
N ARG A 119 12.44 0.37 -12.91
CA ARG A 119 13.39 -0.62 -12.37
C ARG A 119 13.41 -1.92 -13.16
N ALA A 120 12.25 -2.39 -13.61
CA ALA A 120 12.15 -3.57 -14.47
C ALA A 120 12.76 -3.35 -15.86
N ALA A 121 12.63 -2.15 -16.43
CA ALA A 121 13.30 -1.79 -17.68
C ALA A 121 14.83 -1.74 -17.50
N SER A 122 15.33 -1.08 -16.45
CA SER A 122 16.75 -1.01 -16.10
C SER A 122 17.35 -2.40 -15.91
N LEU A 123 16.66 -3.31 -15.21
CA LEU A 123 17.10 -4.69 -15.03
C LEU A 123 17.11 -5.47 -16.36
N ARG A 124 16.09 -5.29 -17.21
CA ARG A 124 16.05 -5.93 -18.54
C ARG A 124 17.16 -5.43 -19.44
N ALA A 125 17.47 -4.14 -19.41
CA ALA A 125 18.60 -3.57 -20.14
C ALA A 125 19.92 -4.19 -19.65
N ALA A 126 20.15 -4.23 -18.34
CA ALA A 126 21.35 -4.83 -17.75
C ALA A 126 21.51 -6.33 -18.12
N ARG A 127 20.40 -7.07 -18.24
CA ARG A 127 20.40 -8.47 -18.72
C ARG A 127 20.78 -8.59 -20.20
N ARG A 128 20.34 -7.65 -21.05
CA ARG A 128 20.62 -7.67 -22.49
C ARG A 128 22.03 -7.19 -22.85
N SER A 129 22.61 -6.29 -22.05
CA SER A 129 23.92 -5.70 -22.30
C SER A 129 25.10 -6.65 -22.07
N ARG A 130 24.85 -7.88 -21.59
CA ARG A 130 25.88 -8.91 -21.47
C ARG A 130 25.72 -9.92 -22.60
N PRO A 131 26.80 -10.23 -23.35
CA PRO A 131 26.75 -11.29 -24.35
C PRO A 131 26.28 -12.58 -23.67
N ASP A 132 25.46 -13.35 -24.38
CA ASP A 132 25.10 -14.71 -23.96
C ASP A 132 26.34 -15.40 -23.45
N ALA A 133 26.24 -16.03 -22.28
CA ALA A 133 27.24 -16.98 -21.81
C ALA A 133 27.29 -18.11 -22.85
N THR A 134 28.06 -17.86 -23.90
CA THR A 134 28.37 -18.85 -24.92
C THR A 134 29.23 -19.85 -24.19
N THR A 135 28.73 -21.07 -24.06
CA THR A 135 29.54 -22.21 -23.63
C THR A 135 30.78 -22.26 -24.50
N ARG A 136 31.90 -21.71 -24.02
CA ARG A 136 33.23 -21.90 -24.61
C ARG A 136 33.94 -22.87 -23.70
N VAL A 137 33.82 -24.15 -24.05
CA VAL A 137 34.72 -25.18 -23.55
C VAL A 137 36.08 -24.89 -24.19
N VAL A 138 37.01 -24.36 -23.41
CA VAL A 138 38.42 -24.28 -23.80
C VAL A 138 39.09 -25.51 -23.22
N TYR A 139 39.38 -26.50 -24.06
CA TYR A 139 40.31 -27.56 -23.71
C TYR A 139 41.75 -27.06 -23.93
N ARG A 140 42.60 -27.25 -22.93
CA ARG A 140 44.04 -27.40 -23.11
C ARG A 140 44.45 -28.71 -22.46
#